data_AF-A0A376YA04-F1
#
_entry.id   AF-A0A376YA04-F1
#
_cell.length_a   1.000
_cell.length_b   1.000
_cell.length_c   1.000
_cell.angle_alpha   90.00
_cell.angle_beta   90.00
_cell.angle_gamma   90.00
#
_symmetry.space_group_name_H-M   'P 1'
#
loop_
_entity.id
_entity.type
_entity.pdbx_description
1 polymer ?
#
loop_
_entity_poly.entity_id
_entity_poly.type
_entity_poly.pdbx_seq_one_letter_code
_entity_poly.pdbx_strand_id
1 'polypeptide(L)'
;MAVIMYLLFFFGIPACPNLTLAYGLAVCVGIANSALDTGGYPALMECFPKASGSAVILVKAMVSFGQMFYPMLVSYMLLNNIWYGYGLIIPGILFVLITLMLLKSKFPSQLVDASVTNELPQMNSKPSVWLEGVSSVLFGVAAFSTFYVIVVWMPKYAMAFAGMSEAEALKTISYYSMGSLVCVFIFAALLKKMVRPIWANVFNSALATITAAIIYLYPSPLVCNAGAFVIGFSAAGGILQLGVSVMSEFFPKKQSQSHQYLYDDGWTG
;
A
#
# COMPACT_ATOMS: atom_id res chain seq x y z
N MET A 1 -12.81 -16.02 4.77
CA MET A 1 -11.91 -15.91 5.95
C MET A 1 -11.49 -14.47 6.21
N ALA A 2 -10.85 -13.76 5.26
CA ALA A 2 -10.39 -12.38 5.44
C ALA A 2 -11.50 -11.40 5.89
N VAL A 3 -12.70 -11.46 5.27
CA VAL A 3 -13.86 -10.63 5.66
C VAL A 3 -14.20 -10.80 7.15
N ILE A 4 -14.26 -12.04 7.65
CA ILE A 4 -14.60 -12.32 9.05
C ILE A 4 -13.55 -11.73 9.99
N MET A 5 -12.26 -11.83 9.64
CA MET A 5 -11.17 -11.24 10.42
C MET A 5 -11.25 -9.71 10.48
N TYR A 6 -11.62 -9.05 9.37
CA TYR A 6 -11.88 -7.60 9.38
C TYR A 6 -13.06 -7.21 10.25
N LEU A 7 -14.16 -7.96 10.21
CA LEU A 7 -15.33 -7.68 11.06
C LEU A 7 -14.99 -7.83 12.54
N LEU A 8 -14.27 -8.90 12.89
CA LEU A 8 -13.78 -9.09 14.26
C LEU A 8 -12.85 -7.96 14.70
N PHE A 9 -12.04 -7.42 13.80
CA PHE A 9 -11.18 -6.28 14.11
C PHE A 9 -11.99 -4.99 14.32
N PHE A 10 -12.80 -4.57 13.34
CA PHE A 10 -13.50 -3.29 13.38
C PHE A 10 -14.49 -3.18 14.55
N PHE A 11 -15.22 -4.26 14.85
CA PHE A 11 -16.20 -4.27 15.94
C PHE A 11 -15.63 -4.80 17.26
N GLY A 12 -14.59 -5.63 17.22
CA GLY A 12 -14.00 -6.23 18.41
C GLY A 12 -12.99 -5.33 19.12
N ILE A 13 -12.20 -4.53 18.39
CA ILE A 13 -11.18 -3.65 19.00
C ILE A 13 -11.79 -2.66 20.01
N PRO A 14 -12.89 -1.94 19.72
CA PRO A 14 -13.51 -1.04 20.69
C PRO A 14 -14.03 -1.75 21.95
N ALA A 15 -14.32 -3.05 21.86
CA ALA A 15 -14.83 -3.88 22.95
C ALA A 15 -13.73 -4.69 23.66
N CYS A 16 -12.46 -4.53 23.29
CA CYS A 16 -11.36 -5.29 23.87
C CYS A 16 -11.12 -4.89 25.34
N PRO A 17 -11.20 -5.84 26.30
CA PRO A 17 -10.95 -5.56 27.71
C PRO A 17 -9.46 -5.59 28.08
N ASN A 18 -8.60 -6.15 27.23
CA ASN A 18 -7.18 -6.32 27.51
C ASN A 18 -6.30 -6.12 26.26
N LEU A 19 -5.05 -5.73 26.49
CA LEU A 19 -4.07 -5.44 25.44
C LEU A 19 -3.72 -6.70 24.61
N THR A 20 -3.69 -7.87 25.25
CA THR A 20 -3.39 -9.15 24.58
C THR A 20 -4.40 -9.49 23.48
N LEU A 21 -5.70 -9.29 23.75
CA LEU A 21 -6.73 -9.52 22.72
C LEU A 21 -6.63 -8.49 21.60
N ALA A 22 -6.33 -7.23 21.93
CA ALA A 22 -6.11 -6.18 20.91
C ALA A 22 -4.93 -6.52 19.99
N TYR A 23 -3.82 -7.05 20.54
CA TYR A 23 -2.70 -7.54 19.73
C TYR A 23 -3.10 -8.74 18.86
N GLY A 24 -3.87 -9.70 19.40
CA GLY A 24 -4.37 -10.83 18.63
C GLY A 24 -5.22 -10.38 17.42
N LEU A 25 -6.15 -9.46 17.64
CA LEU A 25 -6.96 -8.88 16.56
C LEU A 25 -6.12 -8.09 15.55
N ALA A 26 -5.09 -7.36 16.01
CA ALA A 26 -4.16 -6.65 15.14
C ALA A 26 -3.36 -7.59 14.22
N VAL A 27 -2.97 -8.77 14.71
CA VAL A 27 -2.34 -9.80 13.88
C VAL A 27 -3.34 -10.37 12.87
N CYS A 28 -4.58 -10.67 13.29
CA CYS A 28 -5.62 -11.16 12.39
C CYS A 28 -5.93 -10.19 11.25
N VAL A 29 -6.01 -8.88 11.51
CA VAL A 29 -6.24 -7.88 10.46
C VAL A 29 -5.02 -7.74 9.54
N GLY A 30 -3.80 -7.95 10.04
CA GLY A 30 -2.60 -8.03 9.22
C GLY A 30 -2.68 -9.17 8.19
N ILE A 31 -3.05 -10.37 8.64
CA ILE A 31 -3.26 -11.54 7.78
C ILE A 31 -4.40 -11.27 6.76
N ALA A 32 -5.48 -10.65 7.22
CA ALA A 32 -6.62 -10.31 6.35
C ALA A 32 -6.26 -9.29 5.26
N ASN A 33 -5.42 -8.30 5.56
CA ASN A 33 -4.87 -7.35 4.58
C ASN A 33 -4.07 -8.09 3.50
N SER A 34 -3.13 -8.94 3.90
CA SER A 34 -2.32 -9.69 2.93
C SER A 34 -3.18 -10.58 2.02
N ALA A 35 -4.21 -11.24 2.57
CA ALA A 35 -5.12 -12.06 1.79
C ALA A 35 -5.95 -11.22 0.80
N LEU A 36 -6.43 -10.05 1.22
CA LEU A 36 -7.20 -9.13 0.37
C LEU A 36 -6.35 -8.59 -0.78
N ASP A 37 -5.14 -8.14 -0.50
CA ASP A 37 -4.22 -7.60 -1.51
C ASP A 37 -3.79 -8.70 -2.49
N THR A 38 -3.45 -9.89 -1.99
CA THR A 38 -3.00 -11.01 -2.83
C THR A 38 -4.08 -11.46 -3.83
N GLY A 39 -5.36 -11.43 -3.44
CA GLY A 39 -6.46 -11.79 -4.35
C GLY A 39 -6.99 -10.61 -5.18
N GLY A 40 -7.00 -9.40 -4.61
CA GLY A 40 -7.64 -8.23 -5.19
C GLY A 40 -6.86 -7.62 -6.36
N TYR A 41 -5.54 -7.51 -6.24
CA TYR A 41 -4.72 -6.93 -7.32
C TYR A 41 -4.75 -7.79 -8.60
N PRO A 42 -4.56 -9.13 -8.55
CA PRO A 42 -4.68 -9.97 -9.75
C PRO A 42 -6.07 -9.90 -10.40
N ALA A 43 -7.14 -10.03 -9.62
CA ALA A 43 -8.52 -9.96 -10.13
C ALA A 43 -8.81 -8.61 -10.82
N LEU A 44 -8.26 -7.50 -10.30
CA LEU A 44 -8.36 -6.20 -10.93
C LEU A 44 -7.57 -6.13 -12.24
N MET A 45 -6.34 -6.67 -12.27
CA MET A 45 -5.53 -6.71 -13.47
C MET A 45 -6.17 -7.57 -14.57
N GLU A 46 -6.85 -8.66 -14.20
CA GLU A 46 -7.66 -9.49 -15.10
C GLU A 46 -8.89 -8.76 -15.64
N CYS A 47 -9.55 -7.93 -14.84
CA CYS A 47 -10.67 -7.10 -15.30
C CYS A 47 -10.23 -6.00 -16.27
N PHE A 48 -8.97 -5.56 -16.20
CA PHE A 48 -8.41 -4.46 -17.01
C PHE A 48 -7.07 -4.83 -17.67
N PRO A 49 -7.01 -5.86 -18.55
CA PRO A 49 -5.75 -6.39 -19.07
C PRO A 49 -4.99 -5.36 -19.93
N LYS A 50 -5.71 -4.54 -20.70
CA LYS A 50 -5.12 -3.47 -21.55
C LYS A 50 -4.62 -2.26 -20.75
N ALA A 51 -4.97 -2.14 -19.47
CA ALA A 51 -4.67 -0.98 -18.64
C ALA A 51 -4.29 -1.38 -17.19
N SER A 52 -3.69 -2.55 -17.01
CA SER A 52 -3.44 -3.16 -15.70
C SER A 52 -2.55 -2.29 -14.80
N GLY A 53 -1.50 -1.68 -15.37
CA GLY A 53 -0.65 -0.72 -14.66
C GLY A 53 -1.42 0.51 -14.17
N SER A 54 -2.28 1.10 -15.01
CA SER A 54 -3.12 2.25 -14.64
C SER A 54 -4.14 1.90 -13.56
N ALA A 55 -4.72 0.70 -13.60
CA ALA A 55 -5.68 0.22 -12.61
C ALA A 55 -5.04 0.06 -11.22
N VAL A 56 -3.83 -0.50 -11.15
CA VAL A 56 -3.06 -0.62 -9.90
C VAL A 56 -2.66 0.75 -9.35
N ILE A 57 -2.26 1.69 -10.22
CA ILE A 57 -1.96 3.08 -9.82
C ILE A 57 -3.21 3.76 -9.24
N LEU A 58 -4.38 3.56 -9.85
CA LEU A 58 -5.64 4.12 -9.35
C LEU A 58 -6.00 3.56 -7.97
N VAL A 59 -5.88 2.25 -7.75
CA VAL A 59 -6.10 1.65 -6.43
C VAL A 59 -5.15 2.25 -5.40
N LYS A 60 -3.86 2.39 -5.72
CA LYS A 60 -2.89 3.03 -4.83
C LYS A 60 -3.27 4.48 -4.49
N ALA A 61 -3.78 5.23 -5.47
CA ALA A 61 -4.26 6.59 -5.24
C ALA A 61 -5.48 6.60 -4.29
N MET A 62 -6.43 5.67 -4.45
CA MET A 62 -7.60 5.55 -3.57
C MET A 62 -7.20 5.14 -2.14
N VAL A 63 -6.26 4.20 -1.99
CA VAL A 63 -5.71 3.82 -0.69
C VAL A 63 -5.01 5.01 -0.02
N SER A 64 -4.18 5.74 -0.76
CA SER A 64 -3.50 6.94 -0.26
C SER A 64 -4.51 8.03 0.14
N PHE A 65 -5.60 8.19 -0.61
CA PHE A 65 -6.68 9.12 -0.26
C PHE A 65 -7.39 8.72 1.04
N GLY A 66 -7.72 7.44 1.21
CA GLY A 66 -8.31 6.93 2.45
C GLY A 66 -7.38 7.10 3.66
N GLN A 67 -6.09 6.78 3.49
CA GLN A 67 -5.07 6.97 4.52
C GLN A 67 -4.80 8.44 4.84
N MET A 68 -5.03 9.36 3.88
CA MET A 68 -4.97 10.79 4.14
C MET A 68 -6.17 11.26 4.96
N PHE A 69 -7.37 10.83 4.60
CA PHE A 69 -8.63 11.28 5.20
C PHE A 69 -8.83 10.72 6.62
N TYR A 70 -8.51 9.45 6.84
CA TYR A 70 -8.79 8.76 8.10
C TYR A 70 -8.13 9.43 9.34
N PRO A 71 -6.82 9.71 9.35
CA PRO A 71 -6.18 10.35 10.51
C PRO A 71 -6.67 11.78 10.74
N MET A 72 -7.09 12.51 9.69
CA MET A 72 -7.73 13.83 9.87
C MET A 72 -9.08 13.71 10.56
N LEU A 73 -9.89 12.71 10.19
CA LEU A 73 -11.17 12.44 10.84
C LEU A 73 -10.95 12.09 12.32
N VAL A 74 -10.02 11.18 12.62
CA VAL A 74 -9.68 10.80 14.00
C VAL A 74 -9.13 11.99 14.80
N SER A 75 -8.26 12.80 14.19
CA SER A 75 -7.74 14.04 14.78
C SER A 75 -8.86 15.03 15.12
N TYR A 76 -9.83 15.21 14.21
CA TYR A 76 -11.01 16.05 14.46
C TYR A 76 -11.86 15.51 15.61
N MET A 77 -12.07 14.19 15.68
CA MET A 77 -12.82 13.57 16.78
C MET A 77 -12.13 13.79 18.14
N LEU A 78 -10.81 13.68 18.19
CA LEU A 78 -10.02 13.95 19.41
C LEU A 78 -10.17 15.41 19.86
N LEU A 79 -10.10 16.38 18.94
CA LEU A 79 -10.24 17.81 19.27
C LEU A 79 -11.63 18.17 19.78
N ASN A 80 -12.67 17.45 19.35
CA ASN A 80 -14.06 17.68 19.75
C ASN A 80 -14.53 16.75 20.88
N ASN A 81 -13.63 15.99 21.51
CA ASN A 81 -13.95 15.01 22.56
C ASN A 81 -15.01 13.96 22.15
N ILE A 82 -15.05 13.61 20.87
CA ILE A 82 -15.93 12.56 20.33
C ILE A 82 -15.28 11.20 20.58
N TRP A 83 -16.07 10.19 20.93
CA TRP A 83 -15.57 8.84 21.17
C TRP A 83 -14.85 8.26 19.93
N TYR A 84 -13.56 7.94 20.06
CA TYR A 84 -12.70 7.44 18.98
C TYR A 84 -13.21 6.15 18.32
N GLY A 85 -14.04 5.36 19.02
CA GLY A 85 -14.60 4.12 18.51
C GLY A 85 -15.45 4.29 17.25
N TYR A 86 -16.07 5.45 17.02
CA TYR A 86 -16.76 5.72 15.75
C TYR A 86 -15.79 5.72 14.56
N GLY A 87 -14.52 6.08 14.78
CA GLY A 87 -13.45 5.97 13.78
C GLY A 87 -13.22 4.54 13.32
N LEU A 88 -13.50 3.53 14.15
CA LEU A 88 -13.39 2.11 13.77
C LEU A 88 -14.72 1.53 13.26
N ILE A 89 -15.84 1.91 13.88
CA ILE A 89 -17.15 1.37 13.53
C ILE A 89 -17.62 1.83 12.14
N ILE A 90 -17.44 3.11 11.80
CA ILE A 90 -17.92 3.65 10.51
C ILE A 90 -17.23 2.94 9.32
N PRO A 91 -15.89 2.82 9.26
CA PRO A 91 -15.23 2.01 8.23
C PRO A 91 -15.65 0.54 8.25
N GLY A 92 -15.90 -0.04 9.43
CA GLY A 92 -16.43 -1.41 9.55
C GLY A 92 -17.78 -1.59 8.85
N ILE A 93 -18.71 -0.65 9.03
CA ILE A 93 -20.01 -0.66 8.35
C ILE A 93 -19.83 -0.51 6.83
N LEU A 94 -18.99 0.43 6.39
CA LEU A 94 -18.68 0.60 4.96
C LEU A 94 -18.08 -0.67 4.36
N PHE A 95 -17.19 -1.34 5.08
CA PHE A 95 -16.59 -2.61 4.66
C PHE A 95 -17.63 -3.72 4.49
N VAL A 96 -18.61 -3.82 5.40
CA VAL A 96 -19.75 -4.75 5.25
C VAL A 96 -20.54 -4.45 3.97
N LEU A 97 -20.88 -3.18 3.74
CA LEU A 97 -21.65 -2.77 2.56
C LEU A 97 -20.90 -3.10 1.26
N ILE A 98 -19.60 -2.78 1.18
CA ILE A 98 -18.76 -3.10 0.02
C ILE A 98 -18.68 -4.62 -0.18
N THR A 99 -18.53 -5.39 0.89
CA THR A 99 -18.51 -6.85 0.81
C THR A 99 -19.82 -7.41 0.26
N LEU A 100 -20.96 -6.90 0.72
CA LEU A 100 -22.29 -7.30 0.21
C LEU A 100 -22.46 -6.95 -1.27
N MET A 101 -21.93 -5.81 -1.71
CA MET A 101 -21.91 -5.44 -3.13
C MET A 101 -21.03 -6.40 -3.94
N LEU A 102 -19.83 -6.73 -3.44
CA LEU A 102 -18.92 -7.67 -4.10
C LEU A 102 -19.52 -9.08 -4.24
N LEU A 103 -20.26 -9.56 -3.23
CA LEU A 103 -20.95 -10.85 -3.31
C LEU A 103 -22.03 -10.89 -4.41
N LYS A 104 -22.58 -9.73 -4.79
CA LYS A 104 -23.55 -9.61 -5.89
C LYS A 104 -22.90 -9.33 -7.25
N SER A 105 -21.64 -8.94 -7.27
CA SER A 105 -20.91 -8.65 -8.50
C SER A 105 -20.53 -9.94 -9.22
N LYS A 106 -20.82 -10.00 -10.53
CA LYS A 106 -20.31 -11.06 -11.40
C LYS A 106 -18.92 -10.66 -11.89
N PHE A 107 -17.91 -11.43 -11.50
CA PHE A 107 -16.59 -11.29 -12.09
C PHE A 107 -16.65 -11.80 -13.54
N PRO A 108 -15.99 -11.12 -14.50
CA PRO A 108 -15.91 -11.60 -15.87
C PRO A 108 -15.33 -13.02 -15.88
N SER A 109 -15.83 -13.88 -16.77
CA SER A 109 -15.29 -15.23 -16.94
C SER A 109 -13.79 -15.14 -17.21
N GLN A 110 -13.00 -15.96 -16.52
CA GLN A 110 -11.53 -16.00 -16.51
C GLN A 110 -10.89 -16.42 -17.86
N LEU A 111 -11.55 -16.14 -18.98
CA LEU A 111 -11.05 -16.38 -20.32
C LEU A 111 -10.24 -15.15 -20.75
N VAL A 112 -9.01 -15.06 -20.23
CA VAL A 112 -8.01 -14.19 -20.87
C VAL A 112 -7.62 -14.88 -22.17
N ASP A 113 -8.04 -14.28 -23.28
CA ASP A 113 -7.69 -14.71 -24.63
C ASP A 113 -6.15 -14.75 -24.75
N ALA A 114 -5.59 -15.92 -25.07
CA ALA A 114 -4.14 -16.18 -25.14
C ALA A 114 -3.41 -15.27 -26.16
N SER A 115 -4.17 -14.57 -27.00
CA SER A 115 -3.69 -13.56 -27.95
C SER A 115 -3.16 -12.28 -27.30
N VAL A 116 -3.56 -11.93 -26.06
CA VAL A 116 -3.16 -10.69 -25.38
C VAL A 116 -1.77 -10.78 -24.74
N THR A 117 -1.24 -11.99 -24.54
CA THR A 117 0.07 -12.23 -23.90
C THR A 117 1.26 -11.87 -24.80
N ASN A 118 1.04 -11.66 -26.11
CA ASN A 118 2.11 -11.39 -27.08
C ASN A 118 2.49 -9.90 -27.21
N GLU A 119 1.75 -8.97 -26.61
CA GLU A 119 2.01 -7.52 -26.76
C GLU A 119 2.76 -6.88 -25.57
N LEU A 120 3.10 -7.65 -24.54
CA LEU A 120 3.87 -7.13 -23.40
C LEU A 120 5.35 -6.95 -23.76
N PRO A 121 6.03 -5.89 -23.28
CA PRO A 121 7.44 -5.66 -23.55
C PRO A 121 8.27 -6.84 -23.04
N GLN A 122 8.78 -7.67 -23.94
CA GLN A 122 9.60 -8.81 -23.57
C GLN A 122 11.03 -8.35 -23.30
N MET A 123 11.53 -8.68 -22.11
CA MET A 123 12.94 -8.48 -21.77
C MET A 123 13.80 -9.44 -22.61
N ASN A 124 14.79 -8.88 -23.31
CA ASN A 124 15.57 -9.54 -24.36
C ASN A 124 16.70 -10.46 -23.84
N SER A 125 16.69 -10.84 -22.57
CA SER A 125 17.72 -11.70 -21.98
C SER A 125 17.16 -12.63 -20.92
N LYS A 126 17.65 -13.87 -20.86
CA LYS A 126 17.26 -14.87 -19.86
C LYS A 126 17.78 -14.41 -18.49
N PRO A 127 16.92 -13.94 -17.57
CA PRO A 127 17.39 -13.50 -16.27
C PRO A 127 17.73 -14.72 -15.41
N SER A 128 18.74 -14.60 -14.55
CA SER A 128 18.95 -15.57 -13.48
C SER A 128 17.84 -15.38 -12.44
N VAL A 129 16.72 -16.04 -12.69
CA VAL A 129 15.43 -15.92 -11.96
C VAL A 129 15.63 -15.98 -10.44
N TRP A 130 16.64 -16.71 -9.98
CA TRP A 130 16.93 -16.90 -8.56
C TRP A 130 17.70 -15.72 -7.95
N LEU A 131 18.78 -15.23 -8.59
CA LEU A 131 19.60 -14.15 -8.03
C LEU A 131 18.86 -12.81 -8.09
N GLU A 132 18.21 -12.52 -9.22
CA GLU A 132 17.44 -11.30 -9.40
C GLU A 132 16.16 -11.34 -8.54
N GLY A 133 15.45 -12.47 -8.52
CA GLY A 133 14.26 -12.64 -7.68
C GLY A 133 14.54 -12.48 -6.19
N VAL A 134 15.57 -13.14 -5.66
CA VAL A 134 15.95 -13.03 -4.23
C VAL A 134 16.39 -11.60 -3.89
N SER A 135 17.20 -10.97 -4.75
CA SER A 135 17.67 -9.60 -4.52
C SER A 135 16.51 -8.61 -4.52
N SER A 136 15.55 -8.76 -5.42
CA SER A 136 14.37 -7.89 -5.49
C SER A 136 13.42 -8.12 -4.30
N VAL A 137 13.28 -9.35 -3.79
CA VAL A 137 12.51 -9.64 -2.57
C VAL A 137 13.18 -9.02 -1.35
N LEU A 138 14.48 -9.19 -1.18
CA LEU A 138 15.23 -8.61 -0.06
C LEU A 138 15.15 -7.07 -0.09
N PHE A 139 15.32 -6.47 -1.27
CA PHE A 139 15.13 -5.03 -1.44
C PHE A 139 13.70 -4.60 -1.08
N GLY A 140 12.69 -5.32 -1.57
CA GLY A 140 11.28 -5.05 -1.27
C GLY A 140 10.98 -5.09 0.23
N VAL A 141 11.41 -6.15 0.93
CA VAL A 141 11.21 -6.31 2.38
C VAL A 141 11.96 -5.22 3.16
N ALA A 142 13.24 -4.97 2.83
CA ALA A 142 14.03 -3.96 3.51
C ALA A 142 13.45 -2.55 3.32
N ALA A 143 13.05 -2.22 2.09
CA ALA A 143 12.44 -0.93 1.77
C ALA A 143 11.08 -0.77 2.46
N PHE A 144 10.16 -1.74 2.31
CA PHE A 144 8.84 -1.65 2.95
C PHE A 144 8.95 -1.57 4.47
N SER A 145 9.79 -2.40 5.09
CA SER A 145 9.95 -2.42 6.54
C SER A 145 10.46 -1.07 7.07
N THR A 146 11.52 -0.54 6.46
CA THR A 146 12.13 0.73 6.89
C THR A 146 11.15 1.90 6.77
N PHE A 147 10.40 1.98 5.67
CA PHE A 147 9.46 3.09 5.46
C PHE A 147 8.17 2.93 6.24
N TYR A 148 7.70 1.70 6.44
CA TYR A 148 6.51 1.43 7.25
C TYR A 148 6.74 1.77 8.72
N VAL A 149 7.93 1.47 9.25
CA VAL A 149 8.32 1.87 10.61
C VAL A 149 8.23 3.40 10.75
N ILE A 150 8.73 4.17 9.78
CA ILE A 150 8.66 5.63 9.86
C ILE A 150 7.21 6.10 9.95
N VAL A 151 6.30 5.63 9.10
CA VAL A 151 4.89 6.07 9.13
C VAL A 151 4.18 5.70 10.42
N VAL A 152 4.43 4.50 10.94
CA VAL A 152 3.79 3.99 12.16
C VAL A 152 4.30 4.73 13.40
N TRP A 153 5.60 5.03 13.46
CA TRP A 153 6.23 5.63 14.63
C TRP A 153 6.30 7.15 14.59
N MET A 154 6.11 7.77 13.42
CA MET A 154 6.20 9.22 13.26
C MET A 154 5.25 10.02 14.17
N PRO A 155 3.97 9.65 14.35
CA PRO A 155 3.12 10.34 15.32
C PRO A 155 3.66 10.23 16.75
N LYS A 156 4.12 9.04 17.16
CA LYS A 156 4.68 8.83 18.50
C LYS A 156 5.97 9.62 18.72
N TYR A 157 6.83 9.65 17.70
CA TYR A 157 8.05 10.44 17.71
C TYR A 157 7.75 11.93 17.80
N ALA A 158 6.80 12.42 17.00
CA ALA A 158 6.37 13.81 16.99
C ALA A 158 5.79 14.26 18.34
N MET A 159 5.00 13.39 19.00
CA MET A 159 4.53 13.66 20.37
C MET A 159 5.67 13.72 21.37
N ALA A 160 6.58 12.74 21.33
CA ALA A 160 7.65 12.60 22.33
C ALA A 160 8.77 13.66 22.21
N PHE A 161 9.14 14.04 20.99
CA PHE A 161 10.34 14.86 20.74
C PHE A 161 10.03 16.22 20.12
N ALA A 162 8.91 16.38 19.40
CA ALA A 162 8.52 17.66 18.80
C ALA A 162 7.44 18.40 19.60
N GLY A 163 6.98 17.85 20.73
CA GLY A 163 6.00 18.47 21.62
C GLY A 163 4.61 18.62 21.00
N MET A 164 4.30 17.85 19.95
CA MET A 164 3.00 17.91 19.26
C MET A 164 1.91 17.24 20.11
N SER A 165 0.70 17.81 20.09
CA SER A 165 -0.47 17.12 20.65
C SER A 165 -0.79 15.85 19.86
N GLU A 166 -1.52 14.90 20.45
CA GLU A 166 -1.93 13.67 19.76
C GLU A 166 -2.70 13.96 18.46
N ALA A 167 -3.61 14.93 18.51
CA ALA A 167 -4.39 15.35 17.35
C ALA A 167 -3.50 15.93 16.24
N GLU A 168 -2.47 16.70 16.57
CA GLU A 168 -1.52 17.23 15.57
C GLU A 168 -0.59 16.15 15.03
N ALA A 169 -0.12 15.26 15.90
CA ALA A 169 0.77 14.18 15.53
C ALA A 169 0.11 13.21 14.54
N LEU A 170 -1.18 12.90 14.69
CA LEU A 170 -1.94 12.08 13.73
C LEU A 170 -1.97 12.69 12.32
N LYS A 171 -1.94 14.02 12.19
CA LYS A 171 -1.91 14.70 10.89
C LYS A 171 -0.63 14.42 10.11
N THR A 172 0.46 14.03 10.77
CA THR A 172 1.71 13.63 10.07
C THR A 172 1.47 12.46 9.11
N ILE A 173 0.62 11.48 9.49
CA ILE A 173 0.22 10.37 8.59
C ILE A 173 -0.51 10.92 7.37
N SER A 174 -1.41 11.89 7.57
CA SER A 174 -2.12 12.53 6.46
C SER A 174 -1.19 13.29 5.52
N TYR A 175 -0.21 14.03 6.06
CA TYR A 175 0.79 14.72 5.24
C TYR A 175 1.67 13.73 4.46
N TYR A 176 2.03 12.60 5.07
CA TYR A 176 2.71 11.50 4.39
C TYR A 176 1.89 10.96 3.21
N SER A 177 0.61 10.64 3.44
CA SER A 177 -0.27 10.13 2.38
C SER A 177 -0.51 11.17 1.27
N MET A 178 -0.56 12.46 1.62
CA MET A 178 -0.65 13.55 0.65
C MET A 178 0.60 13.63 -0.23
N GLY A 179 1.80 13.49 0.36
CA GLY A 179 3.06 13.43 -0.39
C GLY A 179 3.09 12.24 -1.35
N SER A 180 2.68 11.06 -0.89
CA SER A 180 2.54 9.86 -1.73
C SER A 180 1.60 10.09 -2.91
N LEU A 181 0.43 10.68 -2.67
CA LEU A 181 -0.58 10.95 -3.69
C LEU A 181 -0.09 11.97 -4.73
N VAL A 182 0.58 13.06 -4.31
CA VAL A 182 1.22 14.02 -5.23
C VAL A 182 2.25 13.30 -6.11
N CYS A 183 3.08 12.44 -5.52
CA CYS A 183 4.09 11.69 -6.25
C CYS A 183 3.46 10.76 -7.29
N VAL A 184 2.37 10.05 -6.94
CA VAL A 184 1.65 9.17 -7.87
C VAL A 184 1.17 9.93 -9.12
N PHE A 185 0.62 11.14 -8.96
CA PHE A 185 0.21 11.96 -10.10
C PHE A 185 1.39 12.51 -10.91
N ILE A 186 2.47 12.93 -10.24
CA ILE A 186 3.68 13.39 -10.92
C ILE A 186 4.30 12.26 -11.74
N PHE A 187 4.46 11.05 -11.19
CA PHE A 187 4.98 9.90 -11.92
C PHE A 187 4.04 9.44 -13.03
N ALA A 188 2.72 9.46 -12.82
CA ALA A 188 1.75 9.20 -13.88
C ALA A 188 1.92 10.16 -15.07
N ALA A 189 2.28 11.43 -14.82
CA ALA A 189 2.60 12.40 -15.87
C ALA A 189 4.02 12.22 -16.45
N LEU A 190 5.01 11.87 -15.61
CA LEU A 190 6.43 11.78 -15.99
C LEU A 190 6.77 10.52 -16.78
N LEU A 191 5.98 9.45 -16.69
CA LEU A 191 6.17 8.21 -17.47
C LEU A 191 6.19 8.42 -19.00
N LYS A 192 5.77 9.59 -19.50
CA LYS A 192 5.91 10.00 -20.92
C LYS A 192 7.31 10.53 -21.29
N LYS A 193 8.15 10.92 -20.32
CA LYS A 193 9.52 11.41 -20.55
C LYS A 193 10.51 10.48 -19.84
N MET A 194 11.28 9.74 -20.63
CA MET A 194 12.26 8.73 -20.20
C MET A 194 13.26 9.26 -19.15
N VAL A 195 12.96 9.07 -17.86
CA VAL A 195 13.96 9.01 -16.80
C VAL A 195 14.16 7.54 -16.48
N ARG A 196 15.41 7.05 -16.54
CA ARG A 196 15.72 5.67 -16.17
C ARG A 196 15.25 5.42 -14.72
N PRO A 197 14.34 4.45 -14.46
CA PRO A 197 13.75 4.19 -13.15
C PRO A 197 14.75 4.07 -12.00
N ILE A 198 15.94 3.54 -12.30
CA ILE A 198 17.05 3.36 -11.37
C ILE A 198 17.50 4.69 -10.75
N TRP A 199 17.68 5.75 -11.54
CA TRP A 199 18.14 7.04 -11.03
C TRP A 199 17.08 7.76 -10.20
N ALA A 200 15.80 7.61 -10.56
CA ALA A 200 14.68 8.11 -9.77
C ALA A 200 14.60 7.42 -8.40
N ASN A 201 14.90 6.12 -8.34
CA ASN A 201 14.90 5.35 -7.09
C ASN A 201 16.04 5.78 -6.14
N VAL A 202 17.24 5.98 -6.67
CA VAL A 202 18.40 6.46 -5.89
C VAL A 202 18.15 7.87 -5.34
N PHE A 203 17.64 8.78 -6.18
CA PHE A 203 17.31 10.15 -5.76
C PHE A 203 16.26 10.16 -4.65
N ASN A 204 15.18 9.40 -4.81
CA ASN A 204 14.13 9.31 -3.79
C ASN A 204 14.64 8.66 -2.48
N SER A 205 15.50 7.65 -2.56
CA SER A 205 16.10 7.03 -1.37
C SER A 205 17.00 8.00 -0.60
N ALA A 206 17.83 8.77 -1.32
CA ALA A 206 18.65 9.81 -0.72
C ALA A 206 17.80 10.90 -0.06
N LEU A 207 16.75 11.39 -0.76
CA LEU A 207 15.83 12.39 -0.23
C LEU A 207 15.12 11.90 1.04
N ALA A 208 14.64 10.65 1.06
CA ALA A 208 14.01 10.04 2.23
C ALA A 208 14.99 9.96 3.42
N THR A 209 16.24 9.57 3.15
CA THR A 209 17.29 9.39 4.18
C THR A 209 17.71 10.73 4.79
N ILE A 210 17.94 11.75 3.95
CA ILE A 210 18.27 13.10 4.40
C ILE A 210 17.12 13.67 5.23
N THR A 211 15.88 13.49 4.77
CA THR A 211 14.70 13.97 5.51
C THR A 211 14.57 13.28 6.85
N ALA A 212 14.76 11.96 6.92
CA ALA A 212 14.74 11.22 8.20
C ALA A 212 15.83 11.72 9.15
N ALA A 213 17.04 12.01 8.66
CA ALA A 213 18.12 12.58 9.47
C ALA A 213 17.77 13.98 9.99
N ILE A 214 17.15 14.83 9.18
CA ILE A 214 16.71 16.16 9.60
C ILE A 214 15.63 16.06 10.70
N ILE A 215 14.65 15.17 10.52
CA ILE A 215 13.60 14.93 11.55
C ILE A 215 14.25 14.47 12.85
N TYR A 216 15.24 13.59 12.77
CA TYR A 216 15.93 13.05 13.95
C TYR A 216 16.76 14.11 14.69
N LEU A 217 17.48 14.96 13.96
CA LEU A 217 18.38 15.97 14.55
C LEU A 217 17.66 17.23 15.03
N TYR A 218 16.58 17.63 14.37
CA TYR A 218 15.85 18.87 14.63
C TYR A 218 14.33 18.64 14.73
N PRO A 219 13.85 17.88 15.72
CA PRO A 219 12.44 17.59 15.88
C PRO A 219 11.67 18.88 16.24
N SER A 220 10.85 19.35 15.32
CA SER A 220 9.88 20.43 15.55
C SER A 220 8.57 20.12 14.81
N PRO A 221 7.42 20.70 15.22
CA PRO A 221 6.15 20.40 14.56
C PRO A 221 6.17 20.64 13.05
N LEU A 222 6.86 21.70 12.61
CA LEU A 222 7.02 22.02 11.19
C LEU A 222 7.90 21.00 10.48
N VAL A 223 9.02 20.60 11.08
CA VAL A 223 9.93 19.59 10.52
C VAL A 223 9.26 18.22 10.43
N CYS A 224 8.47 17.83 11.44
CA CYS A 224 7.72 16.57 11.41
C CYS A 224 6.64 16.58 10.32
N ASN A 225 5.87 17.65 10.17
CA ASN A 225 4.83 17.75 9.14
C ASN A 225 5.41 17.82 7.72
N ALA A 226 6.38 18.70 7.49
CA ALA A 226 7.04 18.83 6.20
C ALA A 226 7.84 17.56 5.86
N GLY A 227 8.54 17.01 6.85
CA GLY A 227 9.29 15.77 6.71
C GLY A 227 8.40 14.56 6.40
N ALA A 228 7.22 14.46 7.05
CA ALA A 228 6.23 13.45 6.73
C ALA A 228 5.81 13.51 5.25
N PHE A 229 5.52 14.71 4.74
CA PHE A 229 5.18 14.92 3.35
C PHE A 229 6.31 14.51 2.40
N VAL A 230 7.54 14.92 2.67
CA VAL A 230 8.70 14.61 1.81
C VAL A 230 9.03 13.11 1.83
N ILE A 231 8.93 12.46 2.98
CA ILE A 231 9.10 11.01 3.09
C ILE A 231 7.95 10.29 2.36
N GLY A 232 6.71 10.78 2.46
CA GLY A 232 5.57 10.25 1.71
C GLY A 232 5.77 10.33 0.20
N PHE A 233 6.25 11.48 -0.28
CA PHE A 233 6.57 11.71 -1.68
C PHE A 233 7.67 10.77 -2.18
N SER A 234 8.80 10.73 -1.47
CA SER A 234 9.98 9.98 -1.92
C SER A 234 9.82 8.47 -1.75
N ALA A 235 9.37 8.02 -0.58
CA ALA A 235 9.32 6.60 -0.23
C ALA A 235 8.04 5.91 -0.73
N ALA A 236 6.87 6.33 -0.22
CA ALA A 236 5.59 5.70 -0.58
C ALA A 236 5.24 5.94 -2.04
N GLY A 237 5.38 7.17 -2.51
CA GLY A 237 5.14 7.58 -3.88
C GLY A 237 6.18 6.99 -4.84
N GLY A 238 7.44 7.39 -4.70
CA GLY A 238 8.50 7.10 -5.67
C GLY A 238 9.01 5.66 -5.63
N ILE A 239 9.74 5.29 -4.57
CA ILE A 239 10.47 4.01 -4.46
C ILE A 239 9.54 2.81 -4.65
N LEU A 240 8.42 2.79 -3.92
CA LEU A 240 7.51 1.65 -3.94
C LEU A 240 6.72 1.53 -5.26
N GLN A 241 6.46 2.64 -5.96
CA GLN A 241 5.78 2.57 -7.26
C GLN A 241 6.72 2.04 -8.35
N LEU A 242 7.98 2.48 -8.35
CA LEU A 242 9.01 1.99 -9.27
C LEU A 242 9.38 0.53 -9.00
N GLY A 243 9.39 0.09 -7.74
CA GLY A 243 9.65 -1.30 -7.38
C GLY A 243 8.59 -2.26 -7.94
N VAL A 244 7.30 -1.89 -7.88
CA VAL A 244 6.21 -2.71 -8.42
C VAL A 244 6.28 -2.79 -9.95
N SER A 245 6.59 -1.68 -10.64
CA SER A 245 6.73 -1.70 -12.10
C SER A 245 7.90 -2.57 -12.54
N VAL A 246 9.06 -2.45 -11.88
CA VAL A 246 10.25 -3.26 -12.19
C VAL A 246 9.99 -4.75 -11.93
N MET A 247 9.30 -5.10 -10.84
CA MET A 247 8.91 -6.50 -10.59
C MET A 247 7.97 -7.07 -11.65
N SER A 248 7.04 -6.25 -12.17
CA SER A 248 6.14 -6.66 -13.26
C SER A 248 6.87 -6.90 -14.59
N GLU A 249 7.98 -6.19 -14.84
CA GLU A 249 8.85 -6.40 -16.01
C GLU A 249 9.73 -7.65 -15.89
N PHE A 250 10.18 -8.01 -14.68
CA PHE A 250 11.01 -9.19 -14.45
C PHE A 250 10.24 -10.52 -14.49
N PHE A 251 8.96 -10.51 -14.09
CA PHE A 251 8.14 -11.72 -13.98
C PHE A 251 6.86 -11.76 -14.85
N PRO A 252 6.85 -11.30 -16.11
CA PRO A 252 5.65 -11.38 -16.96
C PRO A 252 5.24 -12.84 -17.24
N LYS A 253 6.22 -13.77 -17.32
CA LYS A 253 5.99 -15.19 -17.64
C LYS A 253 5.43 -16.04 -16.48
N LYS A 254 5.58 -15.62 -15.22
CA LYS A 254 5.06 -16.42 -14.09
C LYS A 254 3.59 -16.15 -13.79
N GLN A 255 3.07 -14.98 -14.13
CA GLN A 255 1.63 -14.70 -14.07
C GLN A 255 0.84 -15.59 -15.05
N SER A 256 1.41 -15.95 -16.20
CA SER A 256 0.79 -16.88 -17.16
C SER A 256 1.08 -18.36 -16.87
N GLN A 257 2.26 -18.72 -16.34
CA GLN A 257 2.56 -20.12 -16.01
C GLN A 257 1.77 -20.65 -14.81
N SER A 258 1.49 -19.86 -13.77
CA SER A 258 0.61 -20.32 -12.67
C SER A 258 -0.81 -20.63 -13.15
N HIS A 259 -1.25 -19.97 -14.21
CA HIS A 259 -2.52 -20.30 -14.88
C HIS A 259 -2.40 -21.61 -15.68
N GLN A 260 -1.28 -21.86 -16.37
CA GLN A 260 -1.09 -23.09 -17.14
C GLN A 260 -1.05 -24.36 -16.26
N TYR A 261 -0.36 -24.31 -15.11
CA TYR A 261 -0.28 -25.48 -14.19
C TYR A 261 -1.62 -25.82 -13.53
N LEU A 262 -2.52 -24.84 -13.33
CA LEU A 262 -3.87 -25.10 -12.83
C LEU A 262 -4.80 -25.75 -13.87
N TYR A 263 -4.47 -25.67 -15.17
CA TYR A 263 -5.20 -26.37 -16.23
C TYR A 263 -4.61 -27.74 -16.57
N ASP A 264 -3.32 -27.98 -16.32
CA ASP A 264 -2.69 -29.29 -16.52
C ASP A 264 -2.96 -30.29 -15.36
N ASP A 265 -3.25 -29.82 -14.15
CA ASP A 265 -3.47 -30.68 -12.96
C ASP A 265 -4.94 -30.90 -12.56
N GLY A 266 -5.93 -30.54 -13.38
CA GLY A 266 -7.34 -30.74 -13.01
C GLY A 266 -8.34 -30.72 -14.17
N TRP A 267 -8.89 -31.91 -14.46
CA TRP A 267 -10.00 -32.26 -15.37
C TRP A 267 -9.65 -32.90 -16.72
N THR A 268 -8.94 -34.05 -16.67
CA THR A 268 -9.35 -35.22 -17.47
C THR A 268 -9.52 -36.42 -16.52
N GLY A 269 -10.76 -36.67 -16.12
CA GLY A 269 -11.17 -37.76 -15.23
C GLY A 269 -12.55 -37.55 -14.66
#